data_AF-A0A2T3J5I0-F1
#
_entry.id   AF-A0A2T3J5I0-F1
#
_cell.length_a   1.000
_cell.length_b   1.000
_cell.length_c   1.000
_cell.angle_alpha   90.00
_cell.angle_beta   90.00
_cell.angle_gamma   90.00
#
_symmetry.space_group_name_H-M   'P 1'
#
loop_
_entity.id
_entity.type
_entity.pdbx_description
1 polymer ?
#
loop_
_entity_poly.entity_id
_entity_poly.type
_entity_poly.pdbx_seq_one_letter_code
_entity_poly.pdbx_strand_id
1 'polypeptide(L)' 'RGAHQRLDDNCTERDDVNYLKHSLAFYNGDKAPRIEYSDVKITKSQPKARLYGAAAEEAAAKEAAEAKQAEEKA' A
#
# COMPACT_ATOMS: atom_id res chain seq x y z
N ARG A 1 4.14 2.89 -7.16
CA ARG A 1 3.78 2.02 -6.03
C ARG A 1 4.68 0.81 -6.06
N GLY A 2 5.56 0.63 -5.08
CA GLY A 2 6.77 -0.18 -5.33
C GLY A 2 7.68 0.60 -6.26
N ALA A 3 7.87 0.14 -7.50
CA ALA A 3 8.80 0.77 -8.46
C ALA A 3 8.34 2.14 -9.02
N HIS A 4 7.04 2.37 -9.20
CA HIS A 4 6.56 3.64 -9.76
C HIS A 4 6.57 4.77 -8.71
N GLN A 5 7.59 5.62 -8.71
CA GLN A 5 7.72 6.75 -7.77
C GLN A 5 7.34 8.06 -8.46
N ARG A 6 6.58 8.91 -7.76
CA ARG A 6 6.29 10.28 -8.18
C ARG A 6 6.93 11.25 -7.17
N LEU A 7 7.37 12.39 -7.67
CA LEU A 7 8.01 13.46 -6.87
C LEU A 7 7.15 14.73 -6.82
N ASP A 8 5.95 14.69 -7.40
CA ASP A 8 5.00 15.80 -7.39
C ASP A 8 4.39 15.99 -6.00
N ASP A 9 3.94 17.21 -5.72
CA ASP A 9 3.26 17.56 -4.48
C ASP A 9 2.06 16.62 -4.22
N ASN A 10 1.93 16.17 -2.97
CA ASN A 10 0.92 15.22 -2.50
C ASN A 10 0.98 13.81 -3.13
N CYS A 11 2.03 13.49 -3.92
CA CYS A 11 2.15 12.19 -4.60
C CYS A 11 3.39 11.37 -4.18
N THR A 12 4.16 11.87 -3.21
CA THR A 12 5.38 11.22 -2.70
C THR A 12 5.07 9.97 -1.85
N GLU A 13 3.90 9.94 -1.22
CA GLU A 13 3.50 8.86 -0.32
C GLU A 13 2.55 7.84 -0.94
N ARG A 14 2.40 6.70 -0.25
CA ARG A 14 1.46 5.65 -0.63
C ARG A 14 0.04 5.99 -0.17
N ASP A 15 -0.80 6.39 -1.12
CA ASP A 15 -2.24 6.58 -0.94
C ASP A 15 -3.04 5.30 -1.30
N ASP A 16 -3.42 4.55 -0.27
CA ASP A 16 -4.25 3.35 -0.43
C ASP A 16 -5.75 3.66 -0.53
N VAL A 17 -6.19 4.88 -0.20
CA VAL A 17 -7.60 5.28 -0.25
C VAL A 17 -8.03 5.46 -1.71
N ASN A 18 -7.25 6.18 -2.51
CA ASN A 18 -7.61 6.47 -3.89
C ASN A 18 -7.03 5.47 -4.89
N TYR A 19 -5.87 4.86 -4.58
CA TYR A 19 -5.07 4.13 -5.57
C TYR A 19 -4.66 2.71 -5.17
N LEU A 20 -5.35 2.07 -4.22
CA LEU A 20 -5.25 0.63 -4.02
C LEU A 20 -6.06 -0.13 -5.08
N LYS A 21 -5.63 0.01 -6.35
CA LYS A 21 -6.33 -0.48 -7.55
C LYS A 21 -5.35 -0.95 -8.61
N HIS A 22 -5.80 -1.82 -9.50
CA HIS A 22 -5.10 -2.20 -10.72
C HIS A 22 -5.48 -1.26 -11.86
N SER A 23 -4.50 -0.67 -12.54
CA SER A 23 -4.73 0.06 -13.78
C SER A 23 -4.92 -0.90 -14.94
N LEU A 24 -6.02 -0.74 -15.67
CA LEU A 24 -6.34 -1.51 -16.86
C LEU A 24 -6.27 -0.57 -18.07
N ALA A 25 -5.51 -0.95 -19.09
CA ALA A 25 -5.43 -0.22 -20.34
C ALA A 25 -6.11 -1.02 -21.44
N PHE A 26 -7.07 -0.40 -22.12
CA PHE A 26 -7.78 -1.01 -23.24
C PHE A 26 -7.39 -0.32 -24.54
N TYR A 27 -7.18 -1.12 -25.58
CA TYR A 27 -7.00 -0.64 -26.93
C TYR A 27 -8.21 0.18 -27.38
N ASN A 28 -7.95 1.29 -28.09
CA ASN A 28 -8.98 2.27 -28.45
C ASN A 28 -8.76 2.79 -29.89
N GLY A 29 -8.39 1.90 -30.82
CA GLY A 29 -8.08 2.31 -32.18
C GLY A 29 -6.87 3.25 -32.23
N ASP A 30 -6.98 4.27 -33.08
CA ASP A 30 -5.96 5.32 -33.23
C ASP A 30 -6.00 6.39 -32.12
N LYS A 31 -6.89 6.24 -31.13
CA LYS A 31 -7.00 7.17 -29.99
C LYS A 31 -6.12 6.71 -28.83
N ALA A 32 -5.95 7.59 -27.85
CA ALA A 32 -5.31 7.24 -26.59
C ALA A 32 -6.00 6.03 -25.91
N PRO A 33 -5.23 5.16 -25.22
CA PRO A 33 -5.78 3.99 -24.56
C PRO A 33 -6.79 4.41 -23.51
N ARG A 34 -7.89 3.66 -23.42
CA ARG A 34 -8.89 3.87 -22.38
C ARG A 34 -8.36 3.26 -21.08
N ILE A 35 -8.21 4.09 -20.06
CA ILE A 35 -7.72 3.65 -18.75
C ILE A 35 -8.91 3.45 -17.81
N GLU A 36 -8.99 2.28 -17.20
CA GLU A 36 -9.91 2.00 -16.09
C GLU A 36 -9.14 1.47 -14.88
N TYR A 37 -9.86 1.33 -13.77
CA TYR A 37 -9.31 0.79 -12.53
C TYR A 37 -10.18 -0.36 -12.03
N SER A 38 -9.53 -1.40 -11.52
CA SER A 38 -10.17 -2.52 -10.85
C SER A 38 -9.69 -2.62 -9.41
N ASP A 39 -10.61 -2.85 -8.47
CA ASP A 39 -10.28 -2.89 -7.05
C ASP A 39 -9.44 -4.12 -6.67
N VAL A 40 -8.53 -3.95 -5.72
CA VAL A 40 -7.75 -5.06 -5.18
C VAL A 40 -8.60 -5.85 -4.18
N LYS A 41 -8.69 -7.16 -4.38
CA LYS A 41 -9.34 -8.07 -3.42
C LYS A 41 -8.35 -8.50 -2.33
N ILE A 42 -8.51 -7.97 -1.13
CA ILE A 42 -7.71 -8.34 0.05
C ILE A 42 -8.26 -9.63 0.67
N THR A 43 -7.40 -10.63 0.88
CA THR A 43 -7.81 -11.97 1.35
C THR A 43 -7.19 -12.42 2.65
N LYS A 44 -6.01 -11.87 3.04
CA LYS A 44 -5.26 -12.35 4.21
C LYS A 44 -4.85 -11.21 5.13
N SER A 45 -3.91 -10.39 4.69
CA SER A 45 -3.35 -9.30 5.48
C SER A 45 -3.84 -7.96 4.95
N GLN A 46 -4.20 -7.06 5.86
CA GLN A 46 -4.55 -5.68 5.49
C GLN A 46 -3.31 -4.93 4.98
N PRO A 47 -3.50 -3.91 4.12
CA PRO A 47 -2.40 -3.06 3.67
C PRO A 47 -1.68 -2.39 4.85
N LYS A 48 -0.35 -2.43 4.84
CA LYS A 48 0.51 -1.75 5.82
C LYS A 48 1.73 -1.15 5.14
N ALA A 49 2.44 -0.26 5.84
CA ALA A 49 3.72 0.28 5.40
C ALA A 49 4.70 -0.84 5.05
N ARG A 50 5.46 -0.67 3.96
CA ARG A 50 6.51 -1.60 3.54
C ARG A 50 7.80 -1.15 4.19
N LEU A 51 8.24 -1.87 5.22
CA LEU A 51 9.45 -1.57 5.97
C LEU A 51 10.53 -2.58 5.61
N TYR A 52 11.78 -2.12 5.59
CA TYR A 52 12.95 -2.92 5.23
C TYR A 52 14.08 -2.66 6.24
N GLY A 53 14.88 -3.67 6.54
CA GLY A 53 16.04 -3.57 7.45
C GLY A 53 15.65 -3.11 8.85
N ALA A 54 16.41 -2.18 9.41
CA ALA A 54 16.21 -1.65 10.76
C ALA A 54 14.77 -1.13 11.00
N ALA A 55 14.14 -0.52 10.00
CA ALA A 55 12.76 -0.05 10.12
C ALA A 55 11.76 -1.21 10.32
N ALA A 56 12.03 -2.37 9.72
CA ALA A 56 11.20 -3.56 9.94
C ALA A 56 11.41 -4.17 11.33
N GLU A 57 12.66 -4.21 11.80
CA GLU A 57 13.01 -4.70 13.14
C GLU A 57 12.38 -3.84 14.24
N GLU A 58 12.45 -2.51 14.12
CA GLU A 58 11.85 -1.58 15.08
C GLU A 58 10.32 -1.73 15.11
N ALA A 59 9.67 -1.85 13.95
CA ALA A 59 8.23 -2.05 13.89
C ALA A 59 7.80 -3.38 14.54
N ALA A 60 8.55 -4.47 14.29
CA ALA A 60 8.28 -5.77 14.92
C ALA A 60 8.44 -5.71 16.45
N ALA A 61 9.46 -5.00 16.95
CA ALA A 61 9.67 -4.80 18.38
C ALA A 61 8.52 -4.02 19.03
N LYS A 62 8.03 -2.96 18.36
CA LYS A 62 6.88 -2.18 18.83
C LYS A 62 5.60 -3.01 18.87
N GLU A 63 5.30 -3.76 17.81
CA GLU A 63 4.13 -4.64 17.77
C GLU A 63 4.16 -5.71 18.87
N ALA A 64 5.34 -6.31 19.13
CA ALA A 64 5.49 -7.29 20.20
C ALA A 64 5.31 -6.67 21.59
N ALA A 65 5.76 -5.43 21.80
CA ALA A 65 5.57 -4.70 23.05
C ALA A 65 4.10 -4.32 23.26
N GLU A 66 3.42 -3.84 22.22
CA GLU A 66 1.99 -3.52 22.26
C GLU A 66 1.14 -4.76 22.54
N ALA A 67 1.46 -5.90 21.92
CA ALA A 67 0.77 -7.17 22.18
C ALA A 67 0.90 -7.61 23.65
N LYS A 68 2.10 -7.55 24.22
CA LYS A 68 2.32 -7.88 25.65
C LYS A 68 1.54 -6.95 26.59
N GLN A 69 1.52 -5.65 26.29
CA GLN A 69 0.76 -4.68 27.09
C GLN A 69 -0.75 -4.88 26.97
N ALA A 70 -1.24 -5.33 25.81
CA ALA A 70 -2.65 -5.64 25.64
C ALA A 70 -3.07 -6.90 26.40
N GLU A 71 -2.19 -7.91 26.45
CA GLU A 71 -2.39 -9.14 27.22
C GLU A 71 -2.36 -8.89 28.74
N GLU A 72 -1.44 -8.04 29.22
CA GLU A 72 -1.33 -7.71 30.66
C GLU A 72 -2.48 -6.82 31.16
N LYS A 73 -3.17 -6.11 30.26
CA LYS A 73 -4.31 -5.25 30.58
C LYS A 73 -5.67 -5.94 30.43
N ALA A 74 -5.70 -7.19 29.95
CA ALA A 74 -6.90 -8.01 29.77
C ALA A 74 -7.12 -8.94 30.96
#